data_AF-A0A534Q4L7-F1
#
_entry.id   AF-A0A534Q4L7-F1
#
_cell.length_a   1.000
_cell.length_b   1.000
_cell.length_c   1.000
_cell.angle_alpha   90.00
_cell.angle_beta   90.00
_cell.angle_gamma   90.00
#
_symmetry.space_group_name_H-M   'P 1'
#
loop_
_entity.id
_entity.type
_entity.pdbx_description
1 polymer ?
#
loop_
_entity_poly.entity_id
_entity_poly.type
_entity_poly.pdbx_seq_one_letter_code
_entity_poly.pdbx_strand_id
1 'polypeptide(L)'
;MEAFFKPLAYGWHGPIFVDQGFLSHLGWGFAVTLLGYFFGGPRWLKIIGVVWVIHAFYRELIEEALEATTVSDLVSRCAPVLILLAIEAIRSRRIAPQPA
;
A
#
# COMPACT_ATOMS: atom_id res chain seq x y z
N MET A 1 19.74 -16.25 -29.11
CA MET A 1 19.10 -17.42 -28.44
C MET A 1 18.46 -17.05 -27.11
N GLU A 2 19.08 -16.23 -26.25
CA GLU A 2 18.47 -15.85 -24.94
C GLU A 2 17.09 -15.19 -25.04
N ALA A 3 16.85 -14.35 -26.06
CA ALA A 3 15.56 -13.69 -26.27
C ALA A 3 14.40 -14.66 -26.54
N PHE A 4 14.69 -15.87 -27.05
CA PHE A 4 13.70 -16.88 -27.38
C PHE A 4 13.34 -17.77 -26.18
N PHE A 5 14.23 -17.90 -25.19
CA PHE A 5 14.02 -18.71 -23.99
C PHE A 5 13.44 -17.93 -22.81
N LYS A 6 13.57 -16.59 -22.78
CA LYS A 6 12.97 -15.75 -21.74
C LYS A 6 11.45 -15.95 -21.58
N PRO A 7 10.63 -16.05 -22.63
CA PRO A 7 9.19 -16.25 -22.48
C PRO A 7 8.82 -17.65 -21.95
N LEU A 8 9.64 -18.66 -22.17
CA LEU A 8 9.39 -20.03 -21.67
C LEU A 8 9.85 -20.21 -20.21
N ALA A 9 10.95 -19.57 -19.80
CA ALA A 9 11.42 -19.59 -18.42
C ALA A 9 10.63 -18.64 -17.51
N TYR A 10 10.17 -17.50 -18.04
CA TYR A 10 9.47 -16.44 -17.29
C TYR A 10 8.00 -16.28 -17.68
N GLY A 11 7.42 -17.12 -18.54
CA GLY A 11 6.04 -16.97 -19.02
C GLY A 11 4.98 -16.96 -17.92
N TRP A 12 5.25 -17.65 -16.81
CA TRP A 12 4.41 -17.61 -15.60
C TRP A 12 4.72 -16.43 -14.67
N HIS A 13 5.95 -15.89 -14.74
CA HIS A 13 6.44 -14.83 -13.86
C HIS A 13 6.39 -13.45 -14.53
N GLY A 14 6.05 -13.35 -15.81
CA GLY A 14 5.91 -12.09 -16.55
C GLY A 14 5.04 -11.05 -15.83
N PRO A 15 3.88 -11.42 -15.25
CA PRO A 15 3.08 -10.50 -14.43
C PRO A 15 3.72 -10.15 -13.08
N ILE A 16 4.56 -11.04 -12.54
CA ILE A 16 5.23 -10.88 -11.24
C ILE A 16 6.44 -9.95 -11.34
N PHE A 17 7.16 -9.97 -12.47
CA PHE A 17 8.34 -9.13 -12.69
C PHE A 17 8.02 -7.74 -13.24
N VAL A 18 6.90 -7.57 -13.93
CA VAL A 18 6.51 -6.25 -14.48
C VAL A 18 5.98 -5.31 -13.39
N ASP A 19 5.47 -5.85 -12.27
CA ASP A 19 4.82 -5.04 -11.22
C ASP A 19 5.28 -5.40 -9.79
N GLN A 20 6.51 -5.90 -9.67
CA GLN A 20 7.10 -6.32 -8.40
C GLN A 20 7.21 -5.15 -7.41
N GLY A 21 7.46 -3.93 -7.90
CA GLY A 21 7.39 -2.69 -7.12
C GLY A 21 6.00 -2.47 -6.57
N PHE A 22 4.98 -2.41 -7.44
CA PHE A 22 3.58 -2.22 -7.07
C PHE A 22 3.08 -3.23 -6.03
N LEU A 23 3.31 -4.53 -6.24
CA LEU A 23 2.91 -5.58 -5.30
C LEU A 23 3.67 -5.49 -3.97
N SER A 24 4.94 -5.11 -4.00
CA SER A 24 5.74 -4.87 -2.80
C SER A 24 5.17 -3.70 -2.00
N HIS A 25 4.86 -2.57 -2.66
CA HIS A 25 4.28 -1.39 -2.01
C HIS A 25 2.91 -1.68 -1.39
N LEU A 26 2.07 -2.45 -2.10
CA LEU A 26 0.81 -2.94 -1.55
C LEU A 26 1.04 -3.80 -0.30
N GLY A 27 1.96 -4.77 -0.38
CA GLY A 27 2.29 -5.68 0.71
C GLY A 27 2.78 -4.95 1.96
N TRP A 28 3.73 -4.04 1.80
CA TRP A 28 4.26 -3.25 2.92
C TRP A 28 3.23 -2.27 3.50
N GLY A 29 2.42 -1.63 2.65
CA GLY A 29 1.35 -0.74 3.09
C GLY A 29 0.34 -1.44 3.98
N PHE A 30 -0.02 -2.70 3.67
CA PHE A 30 -0.85 -3.54 4.55
C PHE A 30 -0.09 -4.01 5.79
N ALA A 31 1.10 -4.60 5.62
CA ALA A 31 1.83 -5.25 6.71
C ALA A 31 2.17 -4.28 7.84
N VAL A 32 2.72 -3.11 7.53
CA VAL A 32 3.18 -2.14 8.52
C VAL A 32 2.00 -1.56 9.31
N THR A 33 0.91 -1.23 8.63
CA THR A 33 -0.27 -0.65 9.29
C THR A 33 -1.07 -1.67 10.09
N LEU A 34 -1.19 -2.91 9.61
CA LEU A 34 -1.79 -4.02 10.37
C LEU A 34 -0.96 -4.37 11.60
N LEU A 35 0.37 -4.33 11.49
CA LEU A 35 1.27 -4.51 12.64
C LEU A 35 1.03 -3.41 13.69
N GLY A 36 0.85 -2.16 13.26
CA GLY A 36 0.44 -1.05 14.12
C GLY A 36 -0.88 -1.29 14.83
N TYR A 37 -1.88 -1.76 14.07
CA TYR A 37 -3.17 -2.14 14.64
C TYR A 37 -3.04 -3.29 15.66
N PHE A 38 -2.20 -4.29 15.38
CA PHE A 38 -1.99 -5.41 16.29
C PHE A 38 -1.39 -4.98 17.63
N PHE A 39 -0.40 -4.07 17.62
CA PHE A 39 0.27 -3.63 18.84
C PHE A 39 -0.50 -2.58 19.65
N GLY A 40 -1.29 -1.72 19.00
CA GLY A 40 -1.90 -0.57 19.67
C GLY A 40 -3.34 -0.25 19.25
N GLY A 41 -3.98 -1.17 18.54
CA GLY A 41 -5.38 -1.09 18.15
C GLY A 41 -5.70 0.06 17.18
N PRO A 42 -6.95 0.55 17.18
CA PRO A 42 -7.43 1.51 16.18
C PRO A 42 -6.69 2.85 16.16
N ARG A 43 -6.17 3.31 17.31
CA ARG A 43 -5.42 4.58 17.38
C ARG A 43 -4.08 4.47 16.67
N TRP A 44 -3.37 3.36 16.87
CA TRP A 44 -2.08 3.12 16.25
C TRP A 44 -2.21 2.87 14.75
N LEU A 45 -3.29 2.22 14.29
CA LEU A 45 -3.59 2.13 12.86
C LEU A 45 -3.65 3.50 12.19
N LYS A 46 -4.31 4.49 12.84
CA LYS A 46 -4.38 5.86 12.32
C LYS A 46 -3.02 6.55 12.29
N ILE A 47 -2.26 6.44 13.37
CA ILE A 47 -0.92 7.07 13.48
C ILE A 47 0.02 6.48 12.43
N ILE A 48 0.17 5.15 12.39
CA ILE A 48 1.06 4.49 11.44
C ILE A 48 0.58 4.68 10.01
N GLY A 49 -0.74 4.66 9.78
CA GLY A 49 -1.32 4.94 8.47
C GLY A 49 -0.97 6.34 7.96
N VAL A 50 -1.10 7.36 8.81
CA VAL A 50 -0.72 8.75 8.45
C VAL A 50 0.77 8.85 8.17
N VAL A 51 1.61 8.26 9.03
CA VAL A 51 3.06 8.25 8.85
C VAL A 51 3.46 7.57 7.53
N TRP A 52 2.81 6.45 7.19
CA TRP A 52 3.05 5.73 5.96
C TRP A 52 2.71 6.57 4.72
N VAL A 53 1.55 7.23 4.71
CA VAL A 53 1.14 8.11 3.62
C VAL A 53 2.11 9.27 3.46
N ILE A 54 2.48 9.94 4.55
CA ILE A 54 3.47 11.04 4.52
C ILE A 54 4.81 10.55 3.96
N HIS A 55 5.28 9.37 4.38
CA HIS A 55 6.50 8.76 3.88
C HIS A 55 6.42 8.45 2.36
N ALA A 56 5.27 7.95 1.88
CA ALA A 56 5.05 7.72 0.45
C ALA A 56 5.15 9.03 -0.35
N PHE A 57 4.51 10.10 0.13
CA PHE A 57 4.62 11.42 -0.49
C PHE A 57 6.04 12.00 -0.44
N TYR A 58 6.73 11.87 0.70
CA TYR A 58 8.10 12.35 0.82
C TYR A 58 9.02 11.67 -0.21
N ARG A 59 8.91 10.34 -0.35
CA ARG A 59 9.71 9.59 -1.30
C ARG A 59 9.44 9.98 -2.75
N GLU A 60 8.17 10.06 -3.14
CA GLU A 60 7.76 10.43 -4.52
C GLU A 60 8.01 11.89 -4.89
N LEU A 61 8.05 12.81 -3.91
CA LEU A 61 8.22 14.24 -4.17
C LEU A 61 9.66 14.72 -4.00
N ILE A 62 10.43 14.07 -3.12
CA ILE A 62 11.76 14.54 -2.71
C ILE A 62 12.87 13.60 -3.19
N GLU A 63 12.69 12.28 -3.12
CA GLU A 63 13.75 11.31 -3.41
C GLU A 63 13.73 10.82 -4.86
N GLU A 64 12.55 10.58 -5.42
CA GLU A 64 12.35 10.09 -6.79
C GLU A 64 11.72 11.23 -7.62
N ALA A 65 12.52 12.05 -8.30
CA ALA A 65 12.04 13.26 -8.96
C ALA A 65 11.06 12.96 -10.12
N LEU A 66 9.75 13.13 -9.88
CA LEU A 66 8.64 13.41 -10.83
C LEU A 66 8.80 12.83 -12.26
N GLU A 67 9.01 11.52 -12.40
CA GLU A 67 8.76 10.82 -13.66
C GLU A 67 7.27 10.51 -13.84
N ALA A 68 6.81 10.26 -15.07
CA ALA A 68 5.39 10.03 -15.38
C ALA A 68 4.78 8.78 -14.70
N THR A 69 5.61 7.90 -14.12
CA THR A 69 5.23 6.69 -13.39
C THR A 69 4.85 6.93 -11.91
N THR A 70 5.10 8.13 -11.38
CA THR A 70 4.99 8.50 -9.95
C THR A 70 3.57 8.44 -9.37
N VAL A 71 2.53 8.74 -10.17
CA VAL A 71 1.15 8.75 -9.67
C VAL A 71 0.66 7.33 -9.36
N SER A 72 0.96 6.36 -10.23
CA SER A 72 0.55 4.97 -10.02
C SER A 72 1.25 4.37 -8.80
N ASP A 73 2.51 4.74 -8.57
CA ASP A 73 3.27 4.24 -7.45
C ASP A 73 2.88 4.90 -6.11
N LEU A 74 2.59 6.21 -6.14
CA LEU A 74 2.00 6.88 -4.99
C LEU A 74 0.66 6.26 -4.58
N VAL A 75 -0.21 5.94 -5.56
CA VAL A 75 -1.50 5.30 -5.31
C VAL A 75 -1.31 3.88 -4.76
N SER A 76 -0.36 3.10 -5.30
CA SER A 76 -0.07 1.74 -4.83
C SER A 76 0.37 1.72 -3.37
N ARG A 77 1.15 2.73 -2.95
CA ARG A 77 1.62 2.89 -1.56
C ARG A 77 0.51 3.35 -0.62
N CYS A 78 -0.41 4.20 -1.07
CA CYS A 78 -1.46 4.78 -0.23
C CYS A 78 -2.73 3.92 -0.13
N ALA A 79 -3.12 3.24 -1.21
CA ALA A 79 -4.38 2.50 -1.30
C ALA A 79 -4.58 1.45 -0.17
N PRO A 80 -3.58 0.62 0.20
CA PRO A 80 -3.71 -0.34 1.31
C PRO A 80 -4.14 0.32 2.62
N VAL A 81 -3.49 1.43 2.96
CA VAL A 81 -3.72 2.16 4.20
C VAL A 81 -5.11 2.79 4.20
N LEU A 82 -5.50 3.40 3.08
CA LEU A 82 -6.83 4.00 2.94
C LEU A 82 -7.94 2.95 3.06
N ILE A 83 -7.75 1.76 2.50
CA ILE A 83 -8.69 0.63 2.64
C ILE A 83 -8.82 0.23 4.11
N LEU A 84 -7.72 0.05 4.83
CA LEU A 84 -7.76 -0.33 6.25
C LEU A 84 -8.43 0.74 7.11
N LEU A 85 -8.13 2.03 6.86
CA LEU A 85 -8.75 3.14 7.57
C LEU A 85 -10.25 3.24 7.26
N ALA A 86 -10.66 3.01 6.03
CA ALA A 86 -12.08 2.97 5.64
C ALA A 86 -12.83 1.83 6.35
N ILE A 87 -12.23 0.62 6.38
CA ILE A 87 -12.79 -0.52 7.12
C ILE A 87 -12.93 -0.18 8.61
N GLU A 88 -11.90 0.37 9.23
CA GLU A 88 -11.96 0.73 10.65
C GLU A 88 -12.99 1.84 10.93
N ALA A 89 -13.13 2.81 10.02
CA ALA A 89 -14.14 3.87 10.13
C ALA A 89 -15.56 3.32 10.05
N ILE A 90 -15.82 2.40 9.11
CA ILE A 90 -17.11 1.71 8.99
C ILE A 90 -17.40 0.88 10.25
N ARG A 91 -16.40 0.14 10.74
CA ARG A 91 -16.52 -0.67 11.97
C ARG A 91 -16.83 0.20 13.19
N SER A 92 -16.10 1.30 13.34
CA SER A 92 -16.29 2.25 14.45
C SER A 92 -17.69 2.88 14.44
N ARG A 93 -18.23 3.22 13.26
CA ARG A 93 -19.60 3.75 13.12
C ARG A 93 -20.67 2.72 13.46
N ARG A 94 -20.46 1.44 13.16
CA ARG A 94 -21.41 0.37 13.54
C ARG A 94 -21.44 0.11 15.05
N ILE A 95 -20.32 0.37 15.74
CA ILE A 95 -20.19 0.13 17.19
C ILE A 95 -20.69 1.33 18.00
N ALA A 96 -20.64 2.55 17.45
CA ALA A 96 -21.22 3.72 18.09
C ALA A 96 -22.76 3.58 18.14
N PRO A 97 -23.39 3.61 19.32
CA PRO A 97 -24.84 3.57 19.41
C PRO A 97 -25.40 4.79 18.68
N GLN A 98 -26.32 4.56 17.75
CA GLN A 98 -27.11 5.65 17.18
C GLN A 98 -27.80 6.38 18.35
N PRO A 99 -27.64 7.70 18.48
CA PRO A 99 -28.47 8.45 19.42
C PRO A 99 -29.92 8.31 18.94
N ALA A 100 -30.76 7.74 19.82
CA ALA A 100 -32.20 7.63 19.63
C ALA A 100 -32.86 9.01 19.59
#